data_AF-A0A957HGU6-F1
#
_entry.id   AF-A0A957HGU6-F1
#
_cell.length_a   1.000
_cell.length_b   1.000
_cell.length_c   1.000
_cell.angle_alpha   90.00
_cell.angle_beta   90.00
_cell.angle_gamma   90.00
#
_symmetry.space_group_name_H-M   'P 1'
#
loop_
_entity.id
_entity.type
_entity.pdbx_description
1 polymer ?
#
loop_
_entity_poly.entity_id
_entity_poly.type
_entity_poly.pdbx_seq_one_letter_code
_entity_poly.pdbx_strand_id
1 'polypeptide(L)'
;MRSITIKSIQLYPIAMTLVERLRTSFGQEPFKVGILVKLESDQGFTGWGESSAEINPGYSYETVGTALHILSEFLVPAVLGKTVSSATEIPPLLSVVRGHPLAKHA
;
A
#
# COMPACT_ATOMS: atom_id res chain seq x y z
N MET A 1 11.55 -20.10 -0.40
CA MET A 1 11.05 -19.54 0.88
C MET A 1 10.12 -20.57 1.52
N ARG A 2 9.93 -20.55 2.84
CA ARG A 2 8.84 -21.32 3.43
C ARG A 2 7.52 -20.65 3.06
N SER A 3 6.48 -21.45 2.79
CA SER A 3 5.15 -20.90 2.56
C SER A 3 4.62 -20.22 3.83
N ILE A 4 3.90 -19.12 3.67
CA ILE A 4 3.21 -18.41 4.76
C ILE A 4 1.76 -18.18 4.38
N THR A 5 0.86 -18.21 5.36
CA THR A 5 -0.54 -17.82 5.17
C THR A 5 -0.75 -16.41 5.70
N ILE A 6 -1.36 -15.54 4.90
CA ILE A 6 -1.65 -14.15 5.26
C ILE A 6 -2.84 -14.13 6.21
N LYS A 7 -2.59 -13.88 7.51
CA LYS A 7 -3.62 -13.98 8.56
C LYS A 7 -4.39 -12.68 8.75
N SER A 8 -3.70 -11.54 8.73
CA SER A 8 -4.32 -10.23 8.82
C SER A 8 -3.52 -9.19 8.07
N ILE A 9 -4.23 -8.18 7.57
CA ILE A 9 -3.62 -6.97 7.03
C ILE A 9 -4.26 -5.76 7.70
N GLN A 10 -3.44 -4.81 8.14
CA GLN A 10 -3.89 -3.52 8.66
C GLN A 10 -3.35 -2.40 7.77
N LEU A 11 -4.19 -1.40 7.50
CA LEU A 11 -3.85 -0.22 6.72
C LEU A 11 -3.82 0.99 7.64
N TYR A 12 -2.72 1.74 7.60
CA TYR A 12 -2.53 2.95 8.41
C TYR A 12 -2.28 4.14 7.49
N PRO A 13 -3.31 4.93 7.16
CA PRO A 13 -3.11 6.24 6.58
C PRO A 13 -2.31 7.10 7.56
N ILE A 14 -1.19 7.63 7.10
CA ILE A 14 -0.29 8.46 7.91
C ILE A 14 -0.13 9.84 7.28
N ALA A 15 0.12 10.83 8.14
CA ALA A 15 0.52 12.17 7.75
C ALA A 15 1.59 12.65 8.73
N MET A 16 2.83 12.70 8.27
CA MET A 16 3.97 13.16 9.06
C MET A 16 4.34 14.58 8.65
N THR A 17 4.42 15.49 9.61
CA THR A 17 4.89 16.85 9.36
C THR A 17 6.33 16.83 8.87
N LEU A 18 6.59 17.45 7.71
CA LEU A 18 7.95 17.62 7.20
C LEU A 18 8.69 18.71 7.99
N VAL A 19 10.01 18.58 8.11
CA VAL A 19 10.87 19.60 8.73
C VAL A 19 10.78 20.92 7.96
N GLU A 20 10.71 20.83 6.63
CA GLU A 20 10.51 21.96 5.72
C GLU A 20 9.42 21.60 4.69
N ARG A 21 8.67 22.60 4.22
CA ARG A 21 7.62 22.36 3.22
C ARG A 21 8.24 21.91 1.90
N LEU A 22 7.77 20.79 1.36
CA LEU A 22 8.16 20.34 0.04
C LEU A 22 7.46 21.19 -1.00
N ARG A 23 8.23 21.89 -1.84
CA ARG A 23 7.70 22.70 -2.95
C ARG A 23 8.07 22.08 -4.28
N THR A 24 7.06 21.80 -5.09
CA THR A 24 7.21 21.32 -6.47
C THR A 24 6.45 22.24 -7.43
N SER A 25 6.45 21.92 -8.72
CA SER A 25 5.57 22.59 -9.70
C SER A 25 4.09 22.36 -9.43
N PHE A 26 3.74 21.34 -8.64
CA PHE A 26 2.36 20.93 -8.36
C PHE A 26 1.77 21.53 -7.08
N GLY A 27 2.59 22.23 -6.28
CA GLY A 27 2.12 22.87 -5.05
C GLY A 27 3.17 22.87 -3.94
N GLN A 28 2.70 23.14 -2.73
CA GLN A 28 3.49 23.05 -1.50
C GLN A 28 2.81 22.10 -0.54
N GLU A 29 3.56 21.12 -0.04
CA GLU A 29 3.05 20.09 0.84
C GLU A 29 3.76 20.18 2.21
N PRO A 30 3.03 20.44 3.30
CA PRO A 30 3.57 20.39 4.66
C PRO A 30 3.71 18.96 5.23
N PHE A 31 3.07 17.95 4.62
CA PHE A 31 3.05 16.59 5.16
C PHE A 31 3.62 15.54 4.20
N LYS A 32 4.47 14.64 4.70
CA LYS A 32 4.67 13.34 4.03
C LYS A 32 3.49 12.45 4.40
N VAL A 33 2.64 12.20 3.42
CA VAL A 33 1.54 11.24 3.55
C VAL A 33 1.90 9.89 2.95
N GLY A 34 1.12 8.88 3.32
CA GLY A 34 1.18 7.55 2.76
C GLY A 34 0.24 6.61 3.48
N ILE A 35 0.27 5.34 3.09
CA ILE A 35 -0.45 4.27 3.77
C ILE A 35 0.55 3.20 4.13
N LEU A 36 0.77 2.95 5.42
CA LEU A 36 1.54 1.79 5.87
C LEU A 36 0.65 0.56 5.83
N VAL A 37 1.17 -0.52 5.27
CA VAL A 37 0.52 -1.82 5.20
C VAL A 37 1.25 -2.75 6.14
N LYS A 38 0.57 -3.22 7.19
CA LYS A 38 1.10 -4.26 8.09
C LYS A 38 0.46 -5.58 7.72
N LEU A 39 1.29 -6.60 7.51
CA LEU A 39 0.86 -7.97 7.27
C LEU A 39 1.33 -8.86 8.42
N GLU A 40 0.46 -9.72 8.94
CA GLU A 40 0.83 -10.78 9.87
C GLU A 40 0.57 -12.15 9.26
N SER A 41 1.55 -13.06 9.38
CA SER A 41 1.41 -14.44 8.92
C SER A 41 0.91 -15.40 9.99
N ASP A 42 0.47 -16.58 9.57
CA ASP A 42 0.16 -17.73 10.43
C ASP A 42 1.36 -18.19 11.29
N GLN A 43 2.58 -17.90 10.86
CA GLN A 43 3.83 -18.22 11.57
C GLN A 43 4.34 -17.10 12.48
N GLY A 44 3.56 -16.01 12.65
CA GLY A 44 3.92 -14.90 13.52
C GLY A 44 4.93 -13.91 12.93
N PHE A 45 5.23 -14.00 11.63
CA PHE A 45 6.04 -12.99 10.95
C PHE A 45 5.22 -11.75 10.67
N THR A 46 5.85 -10.58 10.80
CA THR A 46 5.26 -9.29 10.42
C THR A 46 6.01 -8.70 9.22
N GLY A 47 5.27 -8.35 8.17
CA GLY A 47 5.76 -7.60 7.02
C GLY A 47 5.22 -6.17 7.03
N TRP A 48 6.01 -5.22 6.53
CA TRP A 48 5.60 -3.83 6.35
C TRP A 48 5.86 -3.39 4.92
N GLY A 49 4.90 -2.66 4.36
CA GLY A 49 5.01 -1.96 3.09
C GLY A 49 4.42 -0.56 3.17
N GLU A 50 4.67 0.25 2.15
CA GLU A 50 4.19 1.63 2.07
C GLU A 50 3.64 1.92 0.67
N SER A 51 2.42 2.47 0.63
CA SER A 51 1.95 3.22 -0.53
C SER A 51 2.35 4.68 -0.39
N SER A 52 3.20 5.17 -1.29
CA SER A 52 3.68 6.55 -1.30
C SER A 52 2.78 7.51 -2.09
N ALA A 53 1.49 7.18 -2.22
CA ALA A 53 0.51 8.07 -2.85
C ALA A 53 0.39 9.40 -2.09
N GLU A 54 0.22 10.50 -2.82
CA GLU A 54 0.17 11.86 -2.26
C GLU A 54 -1.27 12.27 -1.92
N ILE A 55 -1.48 13.41 -1.25
CA ILE A 55 -2.84 13.93 -0.99
C ILE A 55 -3.52 14.31 -2.31
N ASN A 56 -2.75 14.97 -3.19
CA ASN A 56 -3.24 15.52 -4.44
C ASN A 56 -2.66 14.75 -5.62
N PRO A 57 -3.40 14.61 -6.73
CA PRO A 57 -2.95 13.88 -7.90
C PRO A 57 -2.00 14.73 -8.77
N GLY A 58 -0.88 15.18 -8.18
CA GLY A 58 0.12 16.01 -8.85
C GLY A 58 1.16 15.18 -9.61
N TYR A 59 1.85 14.28 -8.89
CA TYR A 59 2.84 13.39 -9.48
C TYR A 59 2.21 12.18 -10.19
N SER A 60 1.15 11.61 -9.61
CA SER A 60 0.40 10.47 -10.13
C SER A 60 -1.10 10.75 -10.06
N TYR A 61 -1.91 10.00 -10.80
CA TYR A 61 -3.37 10.02 -10.65
C TYR A 61 -3.83 9.37 -9.33
N GLU A 62 -2.96 8.60 -8.68
CA GLU A 62 -3.22 8.00 -7.39
C GLU A 62 -3.00 9.00 -6.25
N THR A 63 -3.99 9.10 -5.37
CA THR A 63 -3.91 9.80 -4.09
C THR A 63 -4.03 8.83 -2.92
N VAL A 64 -3.72 9.25 -1.70
CA VAL A 64 -3.98 8.46 -0.47
C VAL A 64 -5.44 7.99 -0.42
N GLY A 65 -6.39 8.81 -0.85
CA GLY A 65 -7.81 8.44 -0.87
C GLY A 65 -8.09 7.31 -1.86
N THR A 66 -7.58 7.43 -3.09
CA THR A 66 -7.78 6.38 -4.10
C THR A 66 -7.01 5.11 -3.76
N ALA A 67 -5.78 5.24 -3.24
CA ALA A 67 -4.96 4.09 -2.87
C ALA A 67 -5.57 3.34 -1.68
N LEU A 68 -6.11 4.06 -0.69
CA LEU A 68 -6.79 3.44 0.44
C LEU A 68 -8.02 2.66 -0.01
N HIS A 69 -8.85 3.24 -0.89
CA HIS A 69 -9.99 2.55 -1.47
C HIS A 69 -9.58 1.28 -2.22
N ILE A 70 -8.53 1.35 -3.05
CA ILE A 70 -8.06 0.20 -3.81
C ILE A 70 -7.46 -0.88 -2.91
N LEU A 71 -6.69 -0.49 -1.90
CA LEU A 71 -6.14 -1.40 -0.90
C LEU A 71 -7.25 -2.09 -0.11
N SER A 72 -8.20 -1.34 0.46
CA SER A 72 -9.22 -1.89 1.36
C SER A 72 -10.25 -2.76 0.65
N GLU A 73 -10.73 -2.31 -0.51
CA GLU A 73 -11.88 -2.94 -1.17
C GLU A 73 -11.48 -4.03 -2.18
N PHE A 74 -10.23 -4.02 -2.67
CA PHE A 74 -9.82 -4.92 -3.76
C PHE A 74 -8.53 -5.70 -3.48
N LEU A 75 -7.43 -5.03 -3.12
CA LEU A 75 -6.13 -5.70 -3.01
C LEU A 75 -6.01 -6.55 -1.74
N VAL A 76 -6.42 -6.03 -0.58
CA VAL A 76 -6.40 -6.78 0.68
C VAL A 76 -7.29 -8.02 0.60
N PRO A 77 -8.56 -7.94 0.15
CA PRO A 77 -9.41 -9.12 -0.02
C PRO A 77 -8.84 -10.17 -0.99
N ALA A 78 -8.06 -9.76 -2.00
CA ALA A 78 -7.49 -10.68 -2.97
C ALA A 78 -6.39 -11.60 -2.39
N VAL A 79 -5.70 -11.14 -1.34
CA VAL A 79 -4.56 -11.86 -0.74
C VAL A 79 -4.81 -12.38 0.68
N LEU A 80 -5.79 -11.82 1.41
CA LEU A 80 -6.11 -12.24 2.76
C LEU A 80 -6.50 -13.73 2.79
N GLY A 81 -5.89 -14.50 3.71
CA GLY A 81 -6.10 -15.93 3.85
C GLY A 81 -5.40 -16.79 2.78
N LYS A 82 -4.67 -16.21 1.83
CA LYS A 82 -3.90 -16.98 0.85
C LYS A 82 -2.60 -17.47 1.48
N THR A 83 -2.21 -18.69 1.11
CA THR A 83 -0.87 -19.22 1.38
C THR A 83 0.01 -18.95 0.17
N VAL A 84 1.12 -18.26 0.38
CA VAL A 84 2.09 -17.92 -0.67
C VAL A 84 3.44 -18.55 -0.39
N SER A 85 4.07 -19.12 -1.42
CA SER A 85 5.39 -19.77 -1.30
C SER A 85 6.55 -18.90 -1.80
N SER A 86 6.22 -17.87 -2.59
CA SER A 86 7.14 -16.89 -3.16
C SER A 86 6.45 -15.54 -3.31
N ALA A 87 7.20 -14.45 -3.15
CA ALA A 87 6.70 -13.10 -3.41
C ALA A 87 6.19 -12.91 -4.86
N THR A 88 6.71 -13.68 -5.81
CA THR A 88 6.29 -13.65 -7.22
C THR A 88 4.87 -14.16 -7.45
N GLU A 89 4.24 -14.78 -6.45
CA GLU A 89 2.84 -15.21 -6.50
C GLU A 89 1.86 -14.06 -6.22
N ILE A 90 2.32 -12.95 -5.64
CA ILE A 90 1.47 -11.80 -5.31
C ILE A 90 0.98 -11.04 -6.55
N PRO A 91 1.83 -10.63 -7.52
CA PRO A 91 1.36 -9.81 -8.65
C PRO A 91 0.22 -10.44 -9.46
N PRO A 92 0.20 -11.76 -9.75
CA PRO A 92 -0.95 -12.41 -10.38
C PRO A 92 -2.26 -12.27 -9.60
N LEU A 93 -2.24 -12.35 -8.26
CA LEU A 93 -3.43 -12.20 -7.42
C LEU A 93 -4.01 -10.79 -7.49
N LEU A 94 -3.16 -9.78 -7.69
CA LEU A 94 -3.54 -8.37 -7.79
C LEU A 94 -3.93 -7.94 -9.21
N SER A 95 -3.78 -8.81 -10.21
CA SER A 95 -3.91 -8.48 -11.63
C SER A 95 -5.33 -8.11 -12.08
N VAL A 96 -6.35 -8.50 -11.29
CA VAL A 96 -7.77 -8.13 -11.50
C VAL A 96 -7.99 -6.63 -11.43
N VAL A 97 -7.23 -5.91 -10.59
CA VAL A 97 -7.29 -4.45 -10.50
C VAL A 97 -6.43 -3.87 -11.61
N ARG A 98 -6.98 -3.02 -12.48
CA ARG A 98 -6.19 -2.34 -13.53
C ARG A 98 -5.51 -1.09 -12.97
N GLY A 99 -4.29 -0.80 -13.40
CA GLY A 99 -3.53 0.36 -12.90
C GLY A 99 -3.15 0.21 -11.42
N HIS A 100 -3.17 1.33 -10.71
CA HIS A 100 -2.87 1.51 -9.29
C HIS A 100 -1.50 0.97 -8.83
N PRO A 101 -0.38 1.31 -9.51
CA PRO A 101 0.94 0.83 -9.13
C PRO A 101 1.36 1.27 -7.71
N LEU A 102 1.01 2.46 -7.24
CA LEU A 102 1.36 2.90 -5.89
C LEU A 102 0.59 2.13 -4.82
N ALA A 103 -0.64 1.72 -5.10
CA ALA A 103 -1.39 0.82 -4.22
C ALA A 103 -0.84 -0.63 -4.26
N LYS A 104 -0.47 -1.14 -5.44
CA LYS A 104 0.01 -2.53 -5.61
C LYS A 104 1.43 -2.78 -5.13
N HIS A 105 2.26 -1.74 -5.10
CA HIS A 105 3.62 -1.80 -4.56
C HIS A 105 3.64 -1.95 -3.03
N ALA A 106 2.58 -1.49 -2.36
CA ALA A 106 2.48 -1.39 -0.92
C ALA A 106 2.37 -2.75 -0.20
#